data_AF-B9TJ92-F1
#
_entry.id   AF-B9TJ92-F1
#
_cell.length_a   1.000
_cell.length_b   1.000
_cell.length_c   1.000
_cell.angle_alpha   90.00
_cell.angle_beta   90.00
_cell.angle_gamma   90.00
#
_symmetry.space_group_name_H-M   'P 1'
#
loop_
_entity.id
_entity.type
_entity.pdbx_description
1 polymer ?
#
loop_
_entity_poly.entity_id
_entity_poly.type
_entity_poly.pdbx_seq_one_letter_code
_entity_poly.pdbx_strand_id
1 'polypeptide(L)'
;MAAIDKLKTTAAAPRKRAAAPPASDADAADKGESLSSIARVFAILGAIGDSGQIGISELSQRLSLSKTTVHRVLQTLRALGYVTQEVETER
;
A
#
# COMPACT_ATOMS: atom_id res chain seq x y z
N MET A 1 -9.38 -7.69 -55.30
CA MET A 1 -8.36 -7.65 -54.23
C MET A 1 -8.86 -6.65 -53.18
N ALA A 2 -9.39 -7.16 -52.06
CA ALA A 2 -9.83 -6.55 -50.76
C ALA A 2 -10.53 -5.17 -50.78
N ALA A 3 -11.76 -4.91 -50.28
CA ALA A 3 -12.54 -5.38 -49.13
C ALA A 3 -11.90 -5.16 -47.75
N ILE A 4 -12.17 -4.00 -47.11
CA ILE A 4 -12.22 -3.69 -45.66
C ILE A 4 -12.46 -2.18 -45.52
N ASP A 5 -13.23 -1.60 -44.61
CA ASP A 5 -14.32 -2.02 -43.73
C ASP A 5 -14.97 -0.70 -43.25
N LYS A 6 -16.22 -0.76 -42.79
CA LYS A 6 -16.98 0.38 -42.29
C LYS A 6 -16.32 0.94 -41.03
N LEU A 7 -16.10 2.25 -40.95
CA LEU A 7 -15.99 2.94 -39.66
C LEU A 7 -16.99 4.08 -39.58
N LYS A 8 -18.23 3.67 -39.28
CA LYS A 8 -19.21 4.52 -38.60
C LYS A 8 -18.76 4.64 -37.14
N THR A 9 -18.09 5.73 -36.78
CA THR A 9 -17.93 6.11 -35.37
C THR A 9 -18.86 7.27 -35.08
N THR A 10 -19.80 7.01 -34.18
CA THR A 10 -20.81 7.95 -33.73
C THR A 10 -20.28 8.71 -32.52
N ALA A 11 -20.73 9.96 -32.43
CA ALA A 11 -20.57 10.92 -31.34
C ALA A 11 -20.41 10.35 -29.92
N ALA A 12 -19.51 10.98 -29.14
CA ALA A 12 -19.60 11.03 -27.69
C ALA A 12 -19.38 12.48 -27.22
N ALA A 13 -20.36 12.96 -26.45
CA ALA A 13 -20.66 14.33 -26.06
C ALA A 13 -19.56 15.06 -25.25
N PRO A 14 -19.59 16.42 -25.20
CA PRO A 14 -18.73 17.18 -24.31
C PRO A 14 -19.09 16.84 -22.86
N ARG A 15 -18.16 16.20 -22.13
CA ARG A 15 -18.29 16.00 -20.70
C ARG A 15 -18.17 17.37 -20.01
N LYS A 16 -19.34 17.95 -19.73
CA LYS A 16 -19.58 19.06 -18.81
C LYS A 16 -18.55 19.00 -17.68
N ARG A 17 -17.58 19.92 -17.66
CA ARG A 17 -16.76 20.21 -16.47
C ARG A 17 -17.73 20.73 -15.42
N ALA A 18 -18.31 19.82 -14.65
CA ALA A 18 -19.02 20.15 -13.44
C ALA A 18 -17.99 20.77 -12.47
N ALA A 19 -18.39 21.89 -11.86
CA ALA A 19 -17.61 22.66 -10.92
C ALA A 19 -16.96 21.78 -9.84
N ALA A 20 -15.76 22.15 -9.41
CA ALA A 20 -15.09 21.54 -8.28
C ALA A 20 -16.03 21.55 -7.06
N PRO A 21 -16.22 20.40 -6.37
CA PRO A 21 -16.91 20.40 -5.08
C PRO A 21 -16.05 21.13 -4.03
N PRO A 22 -16.67 21.78 -3.02
CA PRO A 22 -15.93 22.41 -1.94
C PRO A 22 -15.15 21.34 -1.16
N ALA A 23 -13.87 21.61 -0.91
CA ALA A 23 -13.01 20.75 -0.11
C ALA A 23 -13.58 20.61 1.31
N SER A 24 -14.08 19.44 1.68
CA SER A 24 -14.25 18.96 3.05
C SER A 24 -14.67 17.48 3.01
N ASP A 25 -14.29 16.71 4.02
CA ASP A 25 -14.47 15.25 4.20
C ASP A 25 -13.46 14.32 3.51
N ALA A 26 -13.19 14.43 2.20
CA ALA A 26 -12.26 13.49 1.53
C ALA A 26 -10.79 13.63 2.01
N ASP A 27 -10.35 14.85 2.29
CA ASP A 27 -8.97 15.16 2.72
C ASP A 27 -8.69 14.71 4.17
N ALA A 28 -9.72 14.74 5.03
CA ALA A 28 -9.61 14.30 6.42
C ALA A 28 -9.49 12.77 6.54
N ALA A 29 -10.22 12.03 5.68
CA ALA A 29 -10.15 10.57 5.63
C ALA A 29 -8.77 10.08 5.17
N ASP A 30 -8.22 10.64 4.09
CA ASP A 30 -6.89 10.32 3.57
C ASP A 30 -5.79 10.57 4.60
N LYS A 31 -5.89 11.71 5.31
CA LYS A 31 -4.95 12.05 6.40
C LYS A 31 -4.99 11.04 7.55
N GLY A 32 -6.17 10.53 7.90
CA GLY A 32 -6.34 9.49 8.91
C GLY A 32 -5.73 8.14 8.49
N GLU A 33 -5.92 7.75 7.24
CA GLU A 33 -5.35 6.51 6.68
C GLU A 33 -3.81 6.57 6.57
N SER A 34 -3.27 7.73 6.20
CA SER A 34 -1.83 7.96 6.12
C SER A 34 -1.17 7.92 7.51
N LEU A 35 -1.77 8.59 8.52
CA LEU A 35 -1.32 8.49 9.91
C LEU A 35 -1.39 7.05 10.44
N SER A 36 -2.45 6.32 10.11
CA SER A 36 -2.58 4.90 10.47
C SER A 36 -1.48 4.05 9.83
N SER A 37 -1.07 4.37 8.59
CA SER A 37 -0.01 3.65 7.89
C SER A 37 1.36 3.92 8.50
N ILE A 38 1.69 5.18 8.82
CA ILE A 38 2.94 5.55 9.49
C ILE A 38 3.02 4.92 10.89
N ALA A 39 1.93 4.96 11.66
CA ALA A 39 1.86 4.33 12.98
C ALA A 39 2.17 2.83 12.91
N ARG A 40 1.64 2.12 11.89
CA ARG A 40 1.95 0.69 11.68
C ARG A 40 3.43 0.46 11.37
N VAL A 41 4.06 1.33 10.57
CA VAL A 41 5.49 1.23 10.25
C VAL A 41 6.33 1.32 11.53
N PHE A 42 6.07 2.33 12.36
CA PHE A 42 6.80 2.50 13.62
C PHE A 42 6.51 1.40 14.63
N ALA A 43 5.29 0.87 14.68
CA ALA A 43 4.96 -0.28 15.53
C ALA A 43 5.77 -1.53 15.13
N ILE A 44 5.92 -1.79 13.83
CA ILE A 44 6.73 -2.90 13.32
C ILE A 44 8.21 -2.69 13.65
N LEU A 45 8.76 -1.49 13.42
CA LEU A 45 10.15 -1.18 13.75
C LEU A 45 10.44 -1.29 15.25
N GLY A 46 9.52 -0.82 16.11
CA GLY A 46 9.63 -0.96 17.56
C GLY A 46 9.65 -2.42 17.99
N ALA A 47 8.74 -3.25 17.46
CA ALA A 47 8.71 -4.68 17.78
C ALA A 47 9.99 -5.42 17.36
N ILE A 48 10.58 -5.04 16.22
CA ILE A 48 11.89 -5.56 15.78
C ILE A 48 13.01 -5.07 16.70
N GLY A 49 13.01 -3.79 17.09
CA GLY A 49 14.01 -3.23 17.99
C GLY A 49 14.02 -3.88 19.39
N ASP A 50 12.85 -4.25 19.90
CA ASP A 50 12.71 -4.87 21.23
C ASP A 50 13.22 -6.32 21.26
N SER A 51 12.99 -7.08 20.19
CA SER A 51 13.19 -8.53 20.16
C SER A 51 14.34 -8.98 19.25
N GLY A 52 14.90 -8.05 18.46
CA GLY A 52 15.94 -8.35 17.48
C GLY A 52 15.38 -9.12 16.29
N GLN A 53 15.74 -10.40 16.18
CA GLN A 53 15.15 -11.28 15.17
C GLN A 53 13.73 -11.67 15.59
N ILE A 54 12.76 -11.35 14.74
CA ILE A 54 11.37 -11.68 14.96
C ILE A 54 10.73 -12.17 13.65
N GLY A 55 9.96 -13.25 13.73
CA GLY A 55 9.28 -13.84 12.58
C GLY A 55 8.06 -13.02 12.13
N ILE A 56 7.69 -13.15 10.85
CA ILE A 56 6.53 -12.44 10.27
C ILE A 56 5.21 -12.87 10.95
N SER A 57 5.07 -14.17 11.24
CA SER A 57 3.89 -14.71 11.93
C SER A 57 3.76 -14.15 13.35
N GLU A 58 4.89 -13.99 14.05
CA GLU A 58 4.93 -13.44 15.39
C GLU A 58 4.63 -11.94 15.40
N LEU A 59 5.21 -11.17 14.47
CA LEU A 59 4.87 -9.75 14.26
C LEU A 59 3.38 -9.55 13.97
N SER A 60 2.81 -10.40 13.12
CA SER A 60 1.38 -10.36 12.77
C SER A 60 0.50 -10.58 14.00
N GLN A 61 0.82 -11.56 14.85
CA GLN A 61 0.08 -11.83 16.07
C GLN A 61 0.25 -10.71 17.11
N ARG A 62 1.49 -10.30 17.39
CA ARG A 62 1.81 -9.30 18.42
C ARG A 62 1.20 -7.93 18.12
N LEU A 63 1.18 -7.53 16.85
CA LEU A 63 0.65 -6.24 16.42
C LEU A 63 -0.81 -6.29 15.96
N SER A 64 -1.45 -7.48 15.99
CA SER A 64 -2.80 -7.69 15.44
C SER A 64 -2.94 -7.21 13.98
N LEU A 65 -1.87 -7.37 13.19
CA LEU A 65 -1.82 -7.00 11.78
C LEU A 65 -1.95 -8.24 10.90
N SER A 66 -2.53 -8.10 9.71
CA SER A 66 -2.52 -9.19 8.74
C SER A 66 -1.08 -9.50 8.29
N LYS A 67 -0.76 -10.77 8.02
CA LYS A 67 0.53 -11.17 7.46
C LYS A 67 0.86 -10.40 6.17
N THR A 68 -0.14 -10.16 5.31
CA THR A 68 0.03 -9.35 4.09
C THR A 68 0.46 -7.92 4.39
N THR A 69 -0.14 -7.27 5.39
CA THR A 69 0.25 -5.92 5.81
C THR A 69 1.69 -5.89 6.32
N VAL A 70 2.05 -6.84 7.17
CA VAL A 70 3.42 -6.96 7.70
C VAL A 70 4.42 -7.18 6.55
N HIS A 71 4.12 -8.11 5.63
CA HIS A 71 4.96 -8.36 4.46
C HIS A 71 5.19 -7.10 3.61
N ARG A 72 4.14 -6.34 3.30
CA ARG A 72 4.26 -5.13 2.47
C ARG A 72 5.13 -4.08 3.16
N VAL A 73 4.91 -3.84 4.45
CA VAL A 73 5.71 -2.88 5.22
C VAL A 73 7.17 -3.32 5.29
N LEU A 74 7.44 -4.59 5.62
CA LEU A 74 8.81 -5.13 5.68
C LEU A 74 9.50 -5.08 4.31
N GLN A 75 8.78 -5.34 3.21
CA GLN A 75 9.31 -5.23 1.86
C GLN A 75 9.77 -3.79 1.56
N THR A 76 8.94 -2.79 1.90
CA THR A 76 9.31 -1.38 1.76
C THR A 76 10.50 -1.01 2.65
N LEU A 77 10.46 -1.40 3.93
CA LEU A 77 11.55 -1.12 4.87
C LEU A 77 12.88 -1.75 4.45
N ARG A 78 12.83 -2.97 3.89
CA ARG A 78 14.01 -3.63 3.33
C ARG A 78 14.55 -2.90 2.12
N ALA A 79 13.68 -2.46 1.20
CA ALA A 79 14.09 -1.67 0.04
C ALA A 79 14.73 -0.34 0.43
N LEU A 80 14.32 0.23 1.57
CA LEU A 80 14.88 1.46 2.15
C LEU A 80 16.12 1.21 3.04
N GLY A 81 16.48 -0.04 3.31
CA GLY A 81 17.65 -0.40 4.13
C GLY A 81 17.44 -0.36 5.64
N TYR A 82 16.20 -0.26 6.14
CA TYR A 82 15.90 -0.22 7.57
C TYR A 82 15.87 -1.60 8.24
N VAL A 83 15.59 -2.66 7.47
CA VAL A 83 15.52 -4.03 7.98
C VAL A 83 16.22 -4.97 7.00
N THR A 84 16.83 -6.02 7.54
CA THR A 84 17.36 -7.15 6.77
C THR A 84 16.55 -8.40 7.08
N GLN A 85 16.45 -9.30 6.11
CA GLN A 85 15.95 -10.65 6.37
C GLN A 85 17.17 -11.54 6.50
N GLU A 86 17.32 -12.17 7.66
CA GLU A 86 18.28 -13.25 7.82
C GLU A 86 17.82 -14.39 6.91
N VAL A 87 18.70 -14.80 6.00
CA VAL A 87 18.47 -16.01 5.21
C VAL A 87 18.56 -17.15 6.21
N GLU A 88 17.45 -17.88 6.38
CA GLU A 88 17.44 -19.09 7.18
C GLU A 88 18.61 -19.95 6.69
N THR A 89 19.66 -20.03 7.51
CA THR A 89 20.81 -20.85 7.18
C THR A 89 20.37 -22.26 7.50
N GLU A 90 19.64 -22.88 6.57
CA GLU A 90 19.28 -24.28 6.65
C GLU A 90 20.56 -25.09 6.86
N ARG A 91 20.66 -25.72 8.03
CA ARG A 91 21.39 -26.96 8.24
C ARG A 91 20.40 -28.02 8.69
#